data_AF-A0A227P2S0-F1
#
_entry.id   AF-A0A227P2S0-F1
#
_cell.length_a   1.000
_cell.length_b   1.000
_cell.length_c   1.000
_cell.angle_alpha   90.00
_cell.angle_beta   90.00
_cell.angle_gamma   90.00
#
_symmetry.space_group_name_H-M   'P 1'
#
loop_
_entity.id
_entity.type
_entity.pdbx_description
1 polymer ?
#
loop_
_entity_poly.entity_id
_entity_poly.type
_entity_poly.pdbx_seq_one_letter_code
_entity_poly.pdbx_strand_id
1 'polypeptide(L)'
;MNIAFTTILLFIILAPGFIARNAYNSSKLSVKDLNRNLVNDLTWSIIPSLALHTLFIAVLHNTSNYYIDFEQLGNLILGVTASNKAESGFKQLGNYKYAIFTYNFILFTTSFFSGYLIREGIRKLNLDRKIRYFRFSNKWHYIFTGECLDFPDVPDHYEEITDKIINVLCKVNGKNVLYTGEYFNYYIDSKGDLEAVHLRNPIRRYLEHDEDSEEKYYVISSRYLVIPNSDIININFRYLAMQEISENEITELELISLIQIDA
;
A
#
# COMPACT_ATOMS: atom_id res chain seq x y z
N MET A 1 29.05 26.66 14.91
CA MET A 1 28.21 25.50 14.51
C MET A 1 27.42 25.88 13.28
N ASN A 2 27.69 25.29 12.11
CA ASN A 2 26.89 25.53 10.92
C ASN A 2 25.70 24.55 10.94
N ILE A 3 24.63 24.97 11.61
CA ILE A 3 23.43 24.14 11.83
C ILE A 3 22.90 23.58 10.51
N ALA A 4 22.93 24.36 9.42
CA ALA A 4 22.47 23.92 8.11
C ALA A 4 23.24 22.70 7.58
N PHE A 5 24.56 22.68 7.73
CA PHE A 5 25.39 21.55 7.29
C PHE A 5 25.11 20.29 8.10
N THR A 6 25.09 20.40 9.44
CA THR A 6 24.77 19.27 10.32
C THR A 6 23.37 18.71 10.01
N THR A 7 22.38 19.58 9.78
CA THR A 7 21.03 19.15 9.40
C THR A 7 21.03 18.38 8.08
N ILE A 8 21.67 18.87 7.02
CA ILE A 8 21.78 18.16 5.74
C ILE A 8 22.44 16.79 5.93
N LEU A 9 23.52 16.73 6.71
CA LEU A 9 24.23 15.48 6.99
C LEU A 9 23.34 14.46 7.72
N LEU A 10 22.56 14.92 8.72
CA LEU A 10 21.59 14.07 9.40
C LEU A 10 20.50 13.58 8.45
N PHE A 11 20.00 14.42 7.53
CA PHE A 11 19.06 13.99 6.51
C PHE A 11 19.64 12.91 5.59
N ILE A 12 20.91 13.02 5.17
CA ILE A 12 21.59 12.00 4.37
C ILE A 12 21.71 10.69 5.15
N ILE A 13 22.04 10.74 6.43
CA ILE A 13 22.15 9.55 7.30
C ILE A 13 20.78 8.90 7.54
N LEU A 14 19.69 9.66 7.57
CA LEU A 14 18.33 9.13 7.77
C LEU A 14 17.64 8.71 6.46
N ALA A 15 18.13 9.20 5.31
CA ALA A 15 17.53 8.95 4.00
C ALA A 15 17.35 7.46 3.65
N PRO A 16 18.30 6.54 3.93
CA PRO A 16 18.09 5.12 3.65
C PRO A 16 16.88 4.54 4.38
N GLY A 17 16.66 4.89 5.65
CA GLY A 17 15.47 4.43 6.36
C GLY A 17 14.17 4.97 5.76
N PHE A 18 14.18 6.24 5.37
CA PHE A 18 13.03 6.93 4.79
C PHE A 18 12.68 6.38 3.41
N ILE A 19 13.69 6.17 2.55
CA ILE A 19 13.53 5.60 1.21
C ILE A 19 12.96 4.19 1.28
N ALA A 20 13.48 3.32 2.15
CA ALA A 20 12.97 1.96 2.32
C ALA A 20 11.51 1.97 2.77
N ARG A 21 11.15 2.82 3.75
CA ARG A 21 9.78 2.94 4.25
C ARG A 21 8.81 3.49 3.19
N ASN A 22 9.25 4.41 2.34
CA ASN A 22 8.45 4.90 1.22
C ASN A 22 8.29 3.83 0.13
N ALA A 23 9.34 3.08 -0.19
CA ALA A 23 9.27 1.97 -1.14
C ALA A 23 8.30 0.89 -0.66
N TYR A 24 8.38 0.53 0.63
CA TYR A 24 7.42 -0.38 1.28
C TYR A 24 5.97 0.12 1.13
N ASN A 25 5.72 1.40 1.40
CA ASN A 25 4.36 1.99 1.37
C ASN A 25 3.90 2.52 -0.02
N SER A 26 4.56 2.16 -1.11
CA SER A 26 4.28 2.77 -2.42
C SER A 26 3.05 2.20 -3.17
N SER A 27 2.44 1.11 -2.68
CA SER A 27 1.33 0.42 -3.36
C SER A 27 -0.06 0.89 -2.88
N LYS A 28 -1.13 0.41 -3.54
CA LYS A 28 -2.53 0.62 -3.12
C LYS A 28 -2.85 0.02 -1.74
N LEU A 29 -1.99 -0.86 -1.23
CA LEU A 29 -2.14 -1.48 0.10
C LEU A 29 -1.92 -0.46 1.24
N SER A 30 -1.21 0.63 0.97
CA SER A 30 -0.90 1.64 1.98
C SER A 30 -1.68 2.93 1.75
N VAL A 31 -2.18 3.51 2.84
CA VAL A 31 -2.77 4.85 2.84
C VAL A 31 -1.68 5.90 2.58
N LYS A 32 -1.92 6.77 1.59
CA LYS A 32 -1.06 7.91 1.28
C LYS A 32 -1.59 9.14 2.02
N ASP A 33 -1.06 9.39 3.20
CA ASP A 33 -1.38 10.62 3.93
C ASP A 33 -0.64 11.81 3.30
N LEU A 34 -1.41 12.78 2.80
CA LEU A 34 -0.89 14.02 2.20
C LEU A 34 -0.41 15.02 3.27
N ASN A 35 -0.92 14.92 4.50
CA ASN A 35 -0.55 15.77 5.64
C ASN A 35 0.53 15.12 6.52
N ARG A 36 1.37 14.27 5.92
CA ARG A 36 2.44 13.56 6.60
C ARG A 36 3.33 14.50 7.40
N ASN A 37 3.45 14.22 8.69
CA ASN A 37 4.42 14.88 9.54
C ASN A 37 5.83 14.35 9.21
N LEU A 38 6.61 15.16 8.49
CA LEU A 38 8.00 14.84 8.14
C LEU A 38 8.86 14.47 9.34
N VAL A 39 8.66 15.12 10.50
CA VAL A 39 9.40 14.80 11.73
C VAL A 39 9.07 13.40 12.20
N ASN A 40 7.78 13.03 12.23
CA ASN A 40 7.38 11.67 12.59
C ASN A 40 7.95 10.64 11.59
N ASP A 41 7.92 10.95 10.30
CA ASP A 41 8.45 10.06 9.28
C ASP A 41 9.96 9.86 9.39
N LEU A 42 10.71 10.91 9.70
CA LEU A 42 12.15 10.83 9.96
C LEU A 42 12.44 10.04 11.24
N THR A 43 11.67 10.23 12.30
CA THR A 43 11.80 9.48 13.57
C THR A 43 11.64 7.98 13.32
N TRP A 44 10.60 7.56 12.60
CA TRP A 44 10.42 6.15 12.25
C TRP A 44 11.44 5.63 11.23
N SER A 45 12.16 6.52 10.56
CA SER A 45 13.24 6.16 9.65
C SER A 45 14.57 5.89 10.35
N ILE A 46 14.73 6.28 11.62
CA ILE A 46 15.97 6.07 12.39
C ILE A 46 16.33 4.58 12.45
N ILE A 47 15.39 3.72 12.85
CA ILE A 47 15.61 2.28 13.02
C ILE A 47 16.01 1.61 11.69
N PRO A 48 15.23 1.72 10.59
CA PRO A 48 15.63 1.09 9.34
C PRO A 48 16.91 1.69 8.76
N SER A 49 17.17 2.99 8.95
CA SER A 49 18.41 3.59 8.49
C SER A 49 19.62 3.00 9.23
N LEU A 50 19.54 2.90 10.55
CA LEU A 50 20.61 2.31 11.37
C LEU A 50 20.87 0.86 10.99
N ALA A 51 19.81 0.07 10.78
CA ALA A 51 19.93 -1.33 10.35
C ALA A 51 20.62 -1.45 8.99
N LEU A 52 20.20 -0.64 8.00
CA LEU A 52 20.80 -0.63 6.67
C LEU A 52 22.25 -0.16 6.68
N HIS A 53 22.57 0.92 7.40
CA HIS A 53 23.95 1.37 7.58
C HIS A 53 24.83 0.31 8.23
N THR A 54 24.36 -0.32 9.30
CA THR A 54 25.12 -1.38 10.00
C THR A 54 25.43 -2.54 9.07
N LEU A 55 24.43 -3.02 8.33
CA LEU A 55 24.61 -4.09 7.34
C LEU A 55 25.60 -3.67 6.25
N PHE A 56 25.45 -2.47 5.70
CA PHE A 56 26.32 -1.98 4.61
C PHE A 56 27.76 -1.78 5.05
N ILE A 57 27.97 -1.27 6.26
CA ILE A 57 29.31 -1.11 6.85
C ILE A 57 29.97 -2.48 7.04
N ALA A 58 29.23 -3.45 7.57
CA ALA A 58 29.73 -4.81 7.72
C ALA A 58 30.12 -5.43 6.36
N VAL A 59 29.30 -5.23 5.32
CA VAL A 59 29.65 -5.69 3.96
C VAL A 59 30.87 -4.94 3.43
N LEU A 60 30.92 -3.62 3.56
CA LEU A 60 32.02 -2.78 3.06
C LEU A 60 33.37 -3.17 3.67
N HIS A 61 33.42 -3.35 5.00
CA HIS A 61 34.64 -3.74 5.72
C HIS A 61 35.13 -5.14 5.36
N ASN A 62 34.22 -6.05 5.02
CA ASN A 62 34.58 -7.42 4.64
C ASN A 62 34.93 -7.57 3.14
N THR A 63 34.53 -6.62 2.29
CA THR A 63 34.67 -6.73 0.82
C THR A 63 35.62 -5.70 0.21
N SER A 64 36.01 -4.68 0.97
CA SER A 64 36.87 -3.60 0.47
C SER A 64 37.87 -3.14 1.53
N ASN A 65 38.88 -2.39 1.10
CA ASN A 65 39.84 -1.74 2.00
C ASN A 65 39.32 -0.39 2.52
N TYR A 66 38.09 0.01 2.17
CA TYR A 66 37.49 1.24 2.67
C TYR A 66 36.87 1.01 4.05
N TYR A 67 37.03 1.99 4.93
CA TYR A 67 36.38 2.02 6.24
C TYR A 67 35.69 3.36 6.46
N ILE A 68 34.66 3.36 7.30
CA ILE A 68 34.00 4.59 7.75
C ILE A 68 34.76 5.10 8.97
N ASP A 69 35.30 6.30 8.86
CA ASP A 69 35.90 7.02 9.98
C ASP A 69 34.80 7.68 10.83
N PHE A 70 34.41 7.00 11.92
CA PHE A 70 33.40 7.50 12.84
C PHE A 70 33.85 8.74 13.62
N GLU A 71 35.17 8.93 13.83
CA GLU A 71 35.69 10.13 14.48
C GLU A 71 35.45 11.34 13.57
N GLN A 72 35.80 11.22 12.29
CA GLN A 72 35.57 12.28 11.32
C GLN A 72 34.07 12.56 11.14
N LEU A 73 33.22 11.52 11.06
CA LEU A 73 31.77 11.68 10.99
C LEU A 73 31.22 12.41 12.22
N GLY A 74 31.67 12.03 13.42
CA GLY A 74 31.31 12.70 14.67
C GLY A 74 31.75 14.17 14.69
N ASN A 75 32.98 14.46 14.25
CA ASN A 75 33.50 15.82 14.15
C ASN A 75 32.68 16.69 13.18
N LEU A 76 32.22 16.12 12.06
CA LEU A 76 31.36 16.79 11.08
C LEU A 76 29.96 17.07 11.63
N ILE A 77 29.38 16.13 12.39
CA ILE A 77 28.05 16.29 13.00
C ILE A 77 28.10 17.33 14.13
N LEU A 78 29.06 17.20 15.05
CA LEU A 78 29.21 18.09 16.21
C LEU A 78 29.74 19.47 15.82
N GLY A 79 30.26 19.63 14.60
CA GLY A 79 30.79 20.89 14.11
C GLY A 79 31.96 21.40 14.93
N VAL A 80 32.89 20.51 15.29
CA VAL A 80 34.07 20.83 16.13
C VAL A 80 34.90 21.92 15.45
N THR A 81 34.96 23.12 16.06
CA THR A 81 35.58 24.33 15.50
C THR A 81 37.06 24.49 15.81
N ALA A 82 37.72 23.46 16.36
CA ALA A 82 39.18 23.50 16.49
C ALA A 82 39.77 23.70 15.08
N SER A 83 40.48 24.80 14.85
CA SER A 83 40.87 25.30 13.52
C SER A 83 41.50 24.22 12.63
N ASN A 84 42.28 23.31 13.23
CA ASN A 84 43.00 22.27 12.52
C ASN A 84 42.17 21.01 12.23
N LYS A 85 41.07 20.77 12.97
CA LYS A 85 40.20 19.58 12.80
C LYS A 85 39.11 19.79 11.75
N ALA A 86 38.59 21.01 11.64
CA ALA A 86 37.59 21.33 10.62
C ALA A 86 38.18 21.27 9.20
N GLU A 87 39.36 21.86 8.99
CA GLU A 87 40.03 21.88 7.68
C GLU A 87 40.42 20.47 7.20
N SER A 88 40.97 19.64 8.09
CA SER A 88 41.31 18.24 7.78
C SER A 88 40.07 17.43 7.42
N GLY A 89 38.94 17.65 8.11
CA GLY A 89 37.65 17.03 7.80
C GLY A 89 37.16 17.36 6.38
N PHE A 90 37.19 18.63 5.98
CA PHE A 90 36.79 19.04 4.62
C PHE A 90 37.77 18.57 3.54
N LYS A 91 39.08 18.54 3.83
CA LYS A 91 40.09 18.03 2.88
C LYS A 91 39.88 16.55 2.58
N GLN A 92 39.62 15.75 3.60
CA GLN A 92 39.28 14.33 3.42
C GLN A 92 37.95 14.16 2.67
N LEU A 93 36.93 14.97 2.96
CA LEU A 93 35.67 14.96 2.20
C LEU A 93 35.92 15.22 0.71
N GLY A 94 36.80 16.17 0.38
CA GLY A 94 37.21 16.47 -0.99
C GLY A 94 37.96 15.31 -1.67
N ASN A 95 38.87 14.66 -0.95
CA ASN A 95 39.67 13.54 -1.46
C ASN A 95 38.81 12.29 -1.73
N TYR A 96 37.80 12.03 -0.88
CA TYR A 96 36.97 10.83 -0.96
C TYR A 96 35.56 11.08 -1.51
N LYS A 97 35.30 12.24 -2.12
CA LYS A 97 33.96 12.65 -2.60
C LYS A 97 33.27 11.59 -3.47
N TYR A 98 34.00 10.93 -4.38
CA TYR A 98 33.44 9.88 -5.23
C TYR A 98 33.12 8.61 -4.45
N ALA A 99 34.00 8.19 -3.54
CA ALA A 99 33.75 7.03 -2.68
C ALA A 99 32.53 7.25 -1.78
N ILE A 100 32.41 8.44 -1.18
CA ILE A 100 31.26 8.83 -0.35
C ILE A 100 29.98 8.87 -1.19
N PHE A 101 30.04 9.46 -2.40
CA PHE A 101 28.89 9.50 -3.30
C PHE A 101 28.46 8.08 -3.71
N THR A 102 29.39 7.24 -4.16
CA THR A 102 29.12 5.85 -4.55
C THR A 102 28.55 5.04 -3.38
N TYR A 103 29.11 5.19 -2.18
CA TYR A 103 28.57 4.56 -0.97
C TYR A 103 27.10 4.93 -0.74
N ASN A 104 26.77 6.23 -0.73
CA ASN A 104 25.39 6.68 -0.51
C ASN A 104 24.46 6.27 -1.66
N PHE A 105 24.93 6.35 -2.90
CA PHE A 105 24.14 5.96 -4.08
C PHE A 105 23.75 4.48 -4.03
N ILE A 106 24.70 3.60 -3.76
CA ILE A 106 24.42 2.16 -3.63
C ILE A 106 23.49 1.93 -2.43
N LEU A 107 23.79 2.54 -1.27
CA LEU A 107 22.96 2.39 -0.07
C LEU A 107 21.51 2.83 -0.30
N PHE A 108 21.28 3.97 -0.95
CA PHE A 108 19.94 4.47 -1.27
C PHE A 108 19.21 3.55 -2.26
N THR A 109 19.94 3.03 -3.26
CA THR A 109 19.39 2.08 -4.22
C THR A 109 18.99 0.77 -3.53
N THR A 110 19.88 0.19 -2.73
CA THR A 110 19.60 -1.02 -1.95
C THR A 110 18.48 -0.81 -0.93
N SER A 111 18.41 0.36 -0.31
CA SER A 111 17.31 0.77 0.57
C SER A 111 15.95 0.74 -0.13
N PHE A 112 15.86 1.32 -1.34
CA PHE A 112 14.62 1.29 -2.11
C PHE A 112 14.19 -0.15 -2.41
N PHE A 113 15.12 -0.96 -2.94
CA PHE A 113 14.82 -2.35 -3.26
C PHE A 113 14.50 -3.18 -2.02
N SER A 114 15.17 -2.95 -0.87
CA SER A 114 14.86 -3.70 0.35
C SER A 114 13.43 -3.43 0.83
N GLY A 115 13.01 -2.16 0.87
CA GLY A 115 11.63 -1.80 1.21
C GLY A 115 10.60 -2.40 0.26
N TYR A 116 10.87 -2.34 -1.06
CA TYR A 116 10.02 -2.95 -2.08
C TYR A 116 9.95 -4.48 -1.93
N LEU A 117 11.10 -5.16 -1.82
CA LEU A 117 11.17 -6.62 -1.72
C LEU A 117 10.56 -7.15 -0.43
N ILE A 118 10.70 -6.44 0.69
CA ILE A 118 10.03 -6.82 1.95
C ILE A 118 8.51 -6.81 1.76
N ARG A 119 7.95 -5.78 1.11
CA ARG A 119 6.51 -5.75 0.80
C ARG A 119 6.12 -6.93 -0.09
N GLU A 120 6.82 -7.12 -1.22
CA GLU A 120 6.50 -8.20 -2.14
C GLU A 120 6.63 -9.57 -1.47
N GLY A 121 7.61 -9.75 -0.58
CA GLY A 121 7.79 -10.96 0.21
C GLY A 121 6.61 -11.21 1.16
N ILE A 122 6.17 -10.18 1.89
CA ILE A 122 4.99 -10.26 2.76
C ILE A 122 3.75 -10.68 1.94
N ARG A 123 3.56 -10.07 0.77
CA ARG A 123 2.42 -10.34 -0.10
C ARG A 123 2.47 -11.71 -0.75
N LYS A 124 3.61 -12.15 -1.28
CA LYS A 124 3.76 -13.49 -1.89
C LYS A 124 3.56 -14.62 -0.88
N LEU A 125 3.92 -14.38 0.38
CA LEU A 125 3.76 -15.36 1.46
C LEU A 125 2.42 -15.21 2.22
N ASN A 126 1.57 -14.26 1.81
CA ASN A 126 0.32 -13.89 2.48
C ASN A 126 0.50 -13.64 4.00
N LEU A 127 1.66 -13.14 4.42
CA LEU A 127 1.97 -12.91 5.84
C LEU A 127 1.08 -11.83 6.44
N ASP A 128 0.67 -10.86 5.62
CA ASP A 128 -0.26 -9.81 6.02
C ASP A 128 -1.67 -10.35 6.29
N ARG A 129 -2.09 -11.42 5.62
CA ARG A 129 -3.38 -12.07 5.87
C ARG A 129 -3.33 -12.92 7.15
N LYS A 130 -2.24 -13.65 7.36
CA LYS A 130 -2.04 -14.58 8.48
C LYS A 130 -1.67 -13.91 9.80
N ILE A 131 -0.90 -12.81 9.77
CA ILE A 131 -0.35 -12.17 10.98
C ILE A 131 -0.73 -10.69 10.99
N ARG A 132 -1.47 -10.28 12.02
CA ARG A 132 -2.00 -8.91 12.16
C ARG A 132 -0.95 -7.81 12.05
N TYR A 133 0.27 -8.04 12.55
CA TYR A 133 1.36 -7.05 12.51
C TYR A 133 1.86 -6.73 11.10
N PHE A 134 1.68 -7.63 10.13
CA PHE A 134 2.07 -7.40 8.74
C PHE A 134 0.94 -6.83 7.89
N ARG A 135 -0.26 -6.67 8.44
CA ARG A 135 -1.41 -6.05 7.73
C ARG A 135 -1.05 -4.63 7.29
N PHE A 136 -1.35 -4.33 6.03
CA PHE A 136 -1.19 -2.99 5.49
C PHE A 136 -2.29 -2.05 5.99
N SER A 137 -2.05 -0.74 5.90
CA SER A 137 -2.96 0.26 6.47
C SER A 137 -4.27 0.43 5.70
N ASN A 138 -4.33 0.08 4.41
CA ASN A 138 -5.57 0.18 3.63
C ASN A 138 -6.51 -1.00 3.91
N LYS A 139 -7.33 -0.88 4.95
CA LYS A 139 -8.39 -1.86 5.30
C LYS A 139 -9.34 -2.16 4.14
N TRP A 140 -9.68 -1.14 3.34
CA TRP A 140 -10.60 -1.29 2.22
C TRP A 140 -10.05 -2.17 1.11
N HIS A 141 -8.72 -2.23 0.96
CA HIS A 141 -8.13 -3.14 -0.01
C HIS A 141 -8.53 -4.58 0.26
N TYR A 142 -8.42 -5.03 1.51
CA TYR A 142 -8.77 -6.40 1.91
C TYR A 142 -10.25 -6.71 1.72
N ILE A 143 -11.12 -5.74 1.96
CA ILE A 143 -12.57 -5.89 1.76
C ILE A 143 -12.88 -5.96 0.27
N PHE A 144 -12.48 -4.97 -0.52
CA PHE A 144 -12.79 -4.93 -1.97
C PHE A 144 -12.09 -6.04 -2.78
N THR A 145 -11.07 -6.69 -2.24
CA THR A 145 -10.47 -7.89 -2.85
C THR A 145 -11.01 -9.19 -2.28
N GLY A 146 -11.72 -9.15 -1.14
CA GLY A 146 -12.18 -10.30 -0.37
C GLY A 146 -11.05 -11.04 0.37
N GLU A 147 -9.83 -10.52 0.36
CA GLU A 147 -8.71 -11.08 1.12
C GLU A 147 -8.92 -11.04 2.64
N CYS A 148 -9.88 -10.24 3.12
CA CYS A 148 -10.27 -10.26 4.53
C CYS A 148 -10.84 -11.61 4.98
N LEU A 149 -11.35 -12.44 4.06
CA LEU A 149 -11.86 -13.78 4.37
C LEU A 149 -10.76 -14.76 4.77
N ASP A 150 -9.49 -14.47 4.42
CA ASP A 150 -8.32 -15.28 4.79
C ASP A 150 -7.76 -14.89 6.17
N PHE A 151 -8.42 -13.96 6.88
CA PHE A 151 -7.97 -13.52 8.19
C PHE A 151 -8.34 -14.55 9.26
N PRO A 152 -7.43 -14.92 10.20
CA PRO A 152 -7.71 -15.92 11.23
C PRO A 152 -8.87 -15.60 12.15
N ASP A 153 -9.23 -14.32 12.25
CA ASP A 153 -10.32 -13.80 13.08
C ASP A 153 -11.68 -13.72 12.37
N VAL A 154 -11.75 -14.09 11.08
CA VAL A 154 -12.99 -14.07 10.29
C VAL A 154 -13.55 -15.50 10.20
N PRO A 155 -14.82 -15.75 10.57
CA PRO A 155 -15.43 -17.07 10.55
C PRO A 155 -15.94 -17.43 9.14
N ASP A 156 -15.05 -17.36 8.17
CA ASP A 156 -15.32 -17.68 6.77
C ASP A 156 -14.06 -18.29 6.12
N HIS A 157 -14.18 -18.79 4.91
CA HIS A 157 -13.06 -19.35 4.16
C HIS A 157 -12.80 -18.54 2.90
N TYR A 158 -11.53 -18.24 2.66
CA TYR A 158 -11.12 -17.62 1.42
C TYR A 158 -11.17 -18.63 0.28
N GLU A 159 -11.98 -18.32 -0.72
CA GLU A 159 -11.97 -18.98 -2.03
C GLU A 159 -11.34 -18.04 -3.07
N GLU A 160 -10.92 -18.59 -4.20
CA GLU A 160 -10.39 -17.76 -5.29
C GLU A 160 -11.51 -16.93 -5.92
N ILE A 161 -11.56 -15.64 -5.55
CA ILE A 161 -12.59 -14.71 -6.00
C ILE A 161 -12.30 -14.29 -7.44
N THR A 162 -13.15 -14.73 -8.36
CA THR A 162 -13.08 -14.37 -9.78
C THR A 162 -13.82 -13.07 -10.05
N ASP A 163 -14.97 -12.87 -9.39
CA ASP A 163 -15.82 -11.69 -9.59
C ASP A 163 -16.41 -11.14 -8.30
N LYS A 164 -16.81 -9.87 -8.37
CA LYS A 164 -17.36 -9.11 -7.24
C LYS A 164 -18.54 -8.28 -7.70
N ILE A 165 -19.70 -8.54 -7.10
CA ILE A 165 -20.88 -7.70 -7.25
C ILE A 165 -21.06 -6.94 -5.94
N ILE A 166 -21.29 -5.63 -6.05
CA ILE A 166 -21.54 -4.80 -4.89
C ILE A 166 -22.87 -4.06 -5.02
N ASN A 167 -23.58 -3.99 -3.91
CA ASN A 167 -24.82 -3.25 -3.76
C ASN A 167 -24.55 -2.06 -2.86
N VAL A 168 -24.78 -0.86 -3.37
CA VAL A 168 -24.53 0.39 -2.67
C VAL A 168 -25.87 1.08 -2.44
N LEU A 169 -26.28 1.18 -1.18
CA LEU A 169 -27.47 1.94 -0.81
C LEU A 169 -27.11 3.40 -0.64
N CYS A 170 -27.78 4.26 -1.39
CA CYS A 170 -27.53 5.69 -1.40
C CYS A 170 -28.76 6.49 -1.00
N LYS A 171 -28.52 7.68 -0.44
CA LYS A 171 -29.56 8.70 -0.24
C LYS A 171 -29.45 9.78 -1.31
N VAL A 172 -30.38 9.80 -2.26
CA VAL A 172 -30.41 10.78 -3.36
C VAL A 172 -31.68 11.61 -3.27
N ASN A 173 -31.55 12.92 -3.07
CA ASN A 173 -32.68 13.85 -2.93
C ASN A 173 -33.73 13.39 -1.89
N GLY A 174 -33.27 12.83 -0.77
CA GLY A 174 -34.13 12.32 0.29
C GLY A 174 -34.67 10.90 0.08
N LYS A 175 -34.48 10.31 -1.10
CA LYS A 175 -34.94 8.96 -1.45
C LYS A 175 -33.83 7.93 -1.29
N ASN A 176 -34.21 6.70 -0.95
CA ASN A 176 -33.28 5.57 -0.88
C ASN A 176 -33.22 4.88 -2.25
N VAL A 177 -32.02 4.85 -2.83
CA VAL A 177 -31.76 4.22 -4.13
C VAL A 177 -30.67 3.18 -3.96
N LEU A 178 -30.94 1.96 -4.41
CA LEU A 178 -29.98 0.88 -4.44
C LEU A 178 -29.29 0.85 -5.81
N TYR A 179 -27.97 0.98 -5.83
CA TYR A 179 -27.16 0.77 -7.01
C TYR A 179 -26.47 -0.58 -6.93
N THR A 180 -26.69 -1.43 -7.93
CA THR A 180 -26.03 -2.73 -8.05
C THR A 180 -25.13 -2.72 -9.27
N GLY A 181 -23.93 -3.27 -9.16
CA GLY A 181 -23.04 -3.43 -10.30
C GLY A 181 -21.80 -4.25 -9.96
N GLU A 182 -21.00 -4.50 -10.98
CA GLU A 182 -19.69 -5.14 -10.81
C GLU A 182 -18.73 -4.14 -10.13
N TYR A 183 -17.97 -4.60 -9.14
CA TYR A 183 -16.94 -3.78 -8.53
C TYR A 183 -15.83 -3.50 -9.55
N PHE A 184 -15.50 -2.21 -9.72
CA PHE A 184 -14.43 -1.78 -10.61
C PHE A 184 -13.23 -1.21 -9.86
N ASN A 185 -13.46 -0.25 -8.96
CA ASN A 185 -12.40 0.42 -8.21
C ASN A 185 -12.98 1.17 -7.00
N TYR A 186 -12.10 1.68 -6.13
CA TYR A 186 -12.46 2.57 -5.04
C TYR A 186 -11.36 3.62 -4.83
N TYR A 187 -11.73 4.73 -4.20
CA TYR A 187 -10.79 5.73 -3.70
C TYR A 187 -10.86 5.83 -2.19
N ILE A 188 -9.72 6.10 -1.59
CA ILE A 188 -9.58 6.36 -0.16
C ILE A 188 -8.98 7.74 0.05
N ASP A 189 -9.39 8.37 1.14
CA ASP A 189 -8.83 9.65 1.55
C ASP A 189 -7.45 9.48 2.24
N SER A 190 -6.86 10.59 2.66
CA SER A 190 -5.57 10.61 3.37
C SER A 190 -5.62 9.95 4.75
N LYS A 191 -6.82 9.76 5.33
CA LYS A 191 -7.03 9.07 6.62
C LYS A 191 -7.21 7.56 6.44
N GLY A 192 -7.42 7.10 5.21
CA GLY A 192 -7.66 5.70 4.88
C GLY A 192 -9.14 5.31 4.93
N ASP A 193 -10.03 6.29 4.96
CA ASP A 193 -11.47 6.07 4.86
C ASP A 193 -11.92 6.09 3.40
N LEU A 194 -13.07 5.48 3.13
CA LEU A 194 -13.61 5.36 1.78
C LEU A 194 -14.05 6.74 1.31
N GLU A 195 -13.57 7.16 0.14
CA GLU A 195 -13.95 8.42 -0.48
C GLU A 195 -15.02 8.19 -1.55
N ALA A 196 -14.84 7.17 -2.39
CA ALA A 196 -15.80 6.83 -3.44
C ALA A 196 -15.68 5.37 -3.86
N VAL A 197 -16.79 4.83 -4.37
CA VAL A 197 -16.89 3.49 -4.96
C VAL A 197 -17.25 3.60 -6.43
N HIS A 198 -16.60 2.80 -7.27
CA HIS A 198 -16.81 2.79 -8.70
C HIS A 198 -17.43 1.45 -9.11
N LEU A 199 -18.60 1.52 -9.74
CA LEU A 199 -19.33 0.39 -10.29
C LEU A 199 -19.14 0.34 -11.80
N ARG A 200 -19.08 -0.87 -12.36
CA ARG A 200 -19.24 -1.13 -13.80
C ARG A 200 -20.63 -1.70 -14.04
N ASN A 201 -21.22 -1.35 -15.19
CA ASN A 201 -22.55 -1.79 -15.61
C ASN A 201 -23.64 -1.60 -14.52
N PRO A 202 -23.79 -0.39 -13.97
CA PRO A 202 -24.66 -0.15 -12.83
C PRO A 202 -26.15 -0.21 -13.22
N ILE A 203 -26.93 -0.84 -12.37
CA ILE A 203 -28.40 -0.79 -12.38
C ILE A 203 -28.88 -0.08 -11.12
N ARG A 204 -29.99 0.63 -11.20
CA ARG A 204 -30.61 1.30 -10.05
C ARG A 204 -31.97 0.67 -9.72
N ARG A 205 -32.30 0.61 -8.44
CA ARG A 205 -33.60 0.23 -7.91
C ARG A 205 -34.04 1.26 -6.88
N TYR A 206 -35.31 1.67 -6.94
CA TYR A 206 -35.91 2.56 -5.95
C TYR A 206 -36.67 1.70 -4.93
N LEU A 207 -36.25 1.74 -3.67
CA LEU A 207 -36.86 0.91 -2.62
C LEU A 207 -38.30 1.34 -2.28
N GLU A 208 -38.70 2.56 -2.64
CA GLU A 208 -40.08 3.06 -2.47
C GLU A 208 -41.13 2.22 -3.22
N HIS A 209 -40.73 1.48 -4.27
CA HIS A 209 -41.65 0.67 -5.08
C HIS A 209 -41.66 -0.82 -4.66
N ASP A 210 -40.99 -1.18 -3.56
CA ASP A 210 -40.94 -2.58 -3.11
C ASP A 210 -42.31 -3.08 -2.62
N GLU A 211 -43.22 -2.17 -2.24
CA GLU A 211 -44.60 -2.50 -1.88
C GLU A 211 -45.45 -2.94 -3.09
N ASP A 212 -45.05 -2.57 -4.31
CA ASP A 212 -45.81 -2.82 -5.55
C ASP A 212 -45.65 -4.27 -6.10
N SER A 213 -45.12 -5.20 -5.30
CA SER A 213 -44.92 -6.63 -5.63
C SER A 213 -43.95 -6.93 -6.80
N GLU A 214 -43.62 -5.95 -7.63
CA GLU A 214 -42.64 -6.06 -8.72
C GLU A 214 -41.36 -5.28 -8.40
N GLU A 215 -40.24 -5.99 -8.28
CA GLU A 215 -38.93 -5.38 -8.13
C GLU A 215 -38.48 -4.70 -9.43
N LYS A 216 -38.67 -3.38 -9.52
CA LYS A 216 -38.32 -2.61 -10.72
C LYS A 216 -36.86 -2.16 -10.71
N TYR A 217 -36.05 -2.82 -11.54
CA TYR A 217 -34.68 -2.42 -11.85
C TYR A 217 -34.63 -1.56 -13.11
N TYR A 218 -33.85 -0.49 -13.06
CA TYR A 218 -33.63 0.41 -14.18
C TYR A 218 -32.17 0.38 -14.58
N VAL A 219 -31.92 0.08 -15.85
CA VAL A 219 -30.56 0.12 -16.41
C VAL A 219 -30.10 1.56 -16.53
N ILE A 220 -28.87 1.84 -16.10
CA ILE A 220 -28.21 3.11 -16.34
C ILE A 220 -27.34 2.92 -17.58
N SER A 221 -27.50 3.78 -18.59
CA SER A 221 -26.78 3.67 -19.86
C SER A 221 -25.29 4.04 -19.77
N SER A 222 -24.69 4.06 -18.58
CA SER A 222 -23.27 4.38 -18.38
C SER A 222 -22.45 3.12 -18.18
N ARG A 223 -21.19 3.14 -18.66
CA ARG A 223 -20.26 2.03 -18.40
C ARG A 223 -19.76 2.01 -16.96
N TYR A 224 -19.61 3.19 -16.37
CA TYR A 224 -19.17 3.37 -15.00
C TYR A 224 -20.10 4.32 -14.24
N LEU A 225 -20.26 4.08 -12.95
CA LEU A 225 -20.87 5.00 -11.99
C LEU A 225 -19.94 5.18 -10.81
N VAL A 226 -19.69 6.43 -10.45
CA VAL A 226 -18.91 6.81 -9.27
C VAL A 226 -19.87 7.30 -8.22
N ILE A 227 -19.78 6.73 -7.02
CA ILE A 227 -20.64 7.06 -5.89
C ILE A 227 -19.74 7.59 -4.76
N PRO A 228 -19.86 8.86 -4.37
CA PRO A 228 -19.10 9.42 -3.25
C PRO A 228 -19.61 8.82 -1.94
N ASN A 229 -18.71 8.56 -1.00
CA ASN A 229 -19.03 7.97 0.30
C ASN A 229 -19.96 8.86 1.14
N SER A 230 -20.01 10.17 0.89
CA SER A 230 -20.98 11.08 1.52
C SER A 230 -22.43 10.69 1.32
N ASP A 231 -22.73 10.02 0.20
CA ASP A 231 -24.09 9.65 -0.21
C ASP A 231 -24.39 8.18 0.10
N ILE A 232 -23.39 7.40 0.53
CA ILE A 232 -23.50 5.97 0.82
C ILE A 232 -24.01 5.77 2.25
N ILE A 233 -25.09 5.01 2.38
CA ILE A 233 -25.63 4.55 3.68
C ILE A 233 -24.99 3.22 4.05
N ASN A 234 -24.97 2.26 3.12
CA ASN A 234 -24.38 0.94 3.33
C ASN A 234 -23.83 0.36 2.02
N ILE A 235 -22.94 -0.62 2.17
CA ILE A 235 -22.39 -1.40 1.06
C ILE A 235 -22.53 -2.87 1.44
N ASN A 236 -23.11 -3.66 0.55
CA ASN A 236 -23.13 -5.10 0.64
C ASN A 236 -22.22 -5.69 -0.46
N PHE A 237 -21.40 -6.66 -0.07
CA PHE A 237 -20.46 -7.34 -0.94
C PHE A 237 -20.94 -8.75 -1.22
N ARG A 238 -20.93 -9.13 -2.50
CA ARG A 238 -21.08 -10.52 -2.94
C ARG A 238 -19.80 -10.91 -3.67
N TYR A 239 -19.00 -11.77 -3.04
CA TYR A 239 -17.85 -12.41 -3.65
C TYR A 239 -18.34 -13.64 -4.43
N LEU A 240 -17.83 -13.80 -5.64
CA LEU A 240 -18.13 -14.94 -6.51
C LEU A 240 -16.83 -15.68 -6.79
N ALA A 241 -16.84 -16.99 -6.54
CA ALA A 241 -15.84 -17.92 -7.01
C ALA A 241 -16.45 -18.71 -8.16
N MET A 242 -15.81 -18.68 -9.32
CA MET A 242 -16.18 -19.53 -10.44
C MET A 242 -15.11 -20.60 -10.59
N GLN A 243 -15.54 -21.85 -10.72
CA GLN A 243 -14.67 -22.97 -11.02
C GLN A 243 -14.88 -23.34 -12.49
N GLU A 244 -13.80 -23.39 -13.27
CA GLU A 244 -13.85 -24.02 -14.59
C GLU A 244 -13.97 -25.54 -14.38
N ILE A 245 -15.08 -26.11 -14.78
CA ILE A 245 -15.33 -27.56 -14.75
C ILE A 245 -15.11 -28.08 -16.17
N SER A 246 -14.32 -29.14 -16.33
CA SER A 246 -14.19 -29.78 -17.62
C SER A 246 -15.47 -30.54 -17.98
N GLU A 247 -15.87 -30.58 -19.26
CA GLU A 247 -17.12 -31.26 -19.68
C GLU A 247 -17.23 -32.72 -19.19
N ASN A 248 -16.09 -33.37 -18.97
CA ASN A 248 -16.00 -34.76 -18.50
C ASN A 248 -16.29 -34.94 -17.00
N GLU A 249 -16.35 -33.84 -16.24
CA GLU A 249 -16.58 -33.82 -14.79
C GLU A 249 -17.99 -33.32 -14.44
N ILE A 250 -18.78 -32.91 -15.43
CA ILE A 250 -20.14 -32.40 -15.23
C ILE A 250 -21.08 -33.58 -14.93
N THR A 251 -21.72 -33.55 -13.77
CA THR A 251 -22.71 -34.55 -13.40
C THR A 251 -23.99 -34.36 -14.24
N GLU A 252 -24.73 -35.43 -14.56
CA GLU A 252 -25.98 -35.32 -15.36
C GLU A 252 -26.99 -34.30 -14.78
N LEU A 253 -27.01 -34.14 -13.45
CA LEU A 253 -27.85 -33.14 -12.77
C LEU A 253 -27.37 -31.69 -12.96
N GLU A 254 -26.06 -31.48 -13.03
CA GLU A 254 -25.46 -30.16 -13.25
C GLU A 254 -25.61 -29.73 -14.71
N LEU A 255 -25.60 -30.70 -15.63
CA LEU A 255 -25.85 -30.48 -17.05
C LEU A 255 -27.26 -29.91 -17.32
N ILE A 256 -28.24 -30.29 -16.49
CA ILE A 256 -29.63 -29.80 -16.56
C ILE A 256 -29.76 -28.38 -15.99
N SER A 257 -28.86 -27.96 -15.08
CA SER A 257 -28.88 -26.64 -14.45
C SER A 257 -27.96 -25.60 -15.11
N LEU A 258 -27.23 -25.98 -16.16
CA LEU A 258 -26.42 -25.04 -16.94
C LEU A 258 -27.30 -23.97 -17.60
N ILE A 259 -27.02 -22.71 -17.28
CA ILE A 259 -27.57 -21.58 -18.03
C ILE A 259 -26.82 -21.52 -19.36
N GLN A 260 -27.45 -22.00 -20.43
CA GLN A 260 -26.95 -21.79 -21.78
C GLN A 260 -27.08 -20.30 -22.11
N ILE A 261 -25.94 -19.62 -22.21
CA ILE A 261 -25.88 -18.27 -22.77
C ILE A 261 -25.67 -18.45 -24.27
N ASP A 262 -26.76 -18.41 -25.03
CA ASP A 262 -26.68 -18.40 -26.49
C ASP A 262 -25.91 -17.16 -26.95
N ALA A 263 -24.87 -17.39 -27.76
CA ALA A 263 -23.97 -16.37 -28.30
C ALA A 263 -24.59 -15.54 -29.41
#